data_AF-Q6MI42-F1
#
_entry.id   AF-Q6MI42-F1
#
_cell.length_a   1.000
_cell.length_b   1.000
_cell.length_c   1.000
_cell.angle_alpha   90.00
_cell.angle_beta   90.00
_cell.angle_gamma   90.00
#
_symmetry.space_group_name_H-M   'P 1'
#
loop_
_entity.id
_entity.type
_entity.pdbx_description
1 polymer ?
#
loop_
_entity_poly.entity_id
_entity_poly.type
_entity_poly.pdbx_seq_one_letter_code
_entity_poly.pdbx_strand_id
1 'polypeptide(L)'
;MARLIFSVLSMILAAGAANADITLNKVIDGSVAYCDSTRGIPAPTAKVVQLSLISSSSSEEEQETTLRVSLVKCQDSQWVLDSAPTRESYVAPNGVKVEITYSNYEMLLVNKNSDVLLQTDLEHLNQGAVQERSVFFYKTREVPQDVDVIIRTRKNVKADNGVEYSESVTFGSFRIRLN
;
A
#
# COMPACT_ATOMS: atom_id res chain seq x y z
N MET A 1 -3.36 4.77 -30.71
CA MET A 1 -4.33 4.56 -29.61
C MET A 1 -3.62 4.91 -28.30
N ALA A 2 -3.94 6.05 -27.71
CA ALA A 2 -3.37 6.48 -26.44
C ALA A 2 -4.14 5.80 -25.29
N ARG A 3 -3.47 4.95 -24.50
CA ARG A 3 -4.01 4.43 -23.24
C ARG A 3 -3.83 5.51 -22.17
N LEU A 4 -4.94 6.15 -21.79
CA LEU A 4 -5.02 6.99 -20.59
C LEU A 4 -4.95 6.07 -19.37
N ILE A 5 -3.83 6.11 -18.65
CA ILE A 5 -3.74 5.51 -17.31
C ILE A 5 -4.47 6.47 -16.37
N PHE A 6 -5.66 6.09 -15.93
CA PHE A 6 -6.38 6.78 -14.87
C PHE A 6 -5.68 6.49 -13.53
N SER A 7 -4.76 7.36 -13.13
CA SER A 7 -4.28 7.41 -11.75
C SER A 7 -5.42 7.90 -10.85
N VAL A 8 -6.08 7.00 -10.12
CA VAL A 8 -7.11 7.37 -9.14
C VAL A 8 -6.43 7.88 -7.87
N LEU A 9 -6.34 9.21 -7.80
CA LEU A 9 -5.76 9.98 -6.70
C LEU A 9 -6.79 10.09 -5.56
N SER A 10 -6.61 9.29 -4.50
CA SER A 10 -7.42 9.41 -3.28
C SER A 10 -6.76 10.41 -2.33
N MET A 11 -7.44 11.53 -2.05
CA MET A 11 -6.95 12.66 -1.23
C MET A 11 -7.50 12.55 0.20
N ILE A 12 -6.64 12.65 1.21
CA ILE A 12 -7.04 12.70 2.63
C ILE A 12 -7.06 14.16 3.08
N LEU A 13 -8.19 14.65 3.61
CA LEU A 13 -8.28 15.97 4.25
C LEU A 13 -8.13 15.78 5.76
N ALA A 14 -7.01 16.21 6.33
CA ALA A 14 -6.86 16.33 7.78
C ALA A 14 -7.60 17.58 8.25
N ALA A 15 -8.68 17.40 9.02
CA ALA A 15 -9.35 18.46 9.79
C ALA A 15 -9.13 18.17 11.29
N GLY A 16 -8.90 19.24 12.06
CA GLY A 16 -8.19 19.19 13.33
C GLY A 16 -8.84 18.45 14.51
N ALA A 17 -7.97 18.11 15.45
CA ALA A 17 -8.22 17.81 16.87
C ALA A 17 -9.22 16.67 17.18
N ALA A 18 -8.82 15.47 16.80
CA ALA A 18 -8.93 14.22 17.57
C ALA A 18 -7.82 13.31 17.02
N ASN A 19 -7.38 12.27 17.74
CA ASN A 19 -6.52 11.24 17.16
C ASN A 19 -7.25 10.62 15.97
N ALA A 20 -7.06 11.18 14.77
CA ALA A 20 -7.76 10.79 13.58
C ALA A 20 -7.00 9.61 12.99
N ASP A 21 -7.39 8.41 13.41
CA ASP A 21 -6.96 7.16 12.80
C ASP A 21 -7.64 7.05 11.42
N ILE A 22 -7.00 7.62 10.40
CA ILE A 22 -7.51 7.56 9.03
C ILE A 22 -7.02 6.25 8.42
N THR A 23 -7.96 5.37 8.08
CA THR A 23 -7.65 4.06 7.49
C THR A 23 -8.15 4.01 6.05
N LEU A 24 -7.26 3.62 5.13
CA LEU A 24 -7.54 3.37 3.72
C LEU A 24 -7.19 1.93 3.37
N ASN A 25 -8.08 1.28 2.61
CA ASN A 25 -7.88 -0.07 2.13
C ASN A 25 -7.86 -0.04 0.60
N LYS A 26 -6.80 -0.57 -0.01
CA LYS A 26 -6.69 -0.71 -1.47
C LYS A 26 -6.32 -2.13 -1.86
N VAL A 27 -6.95 -2.64 -2.90
CA VAL A 27 -6.49 -3.86 -3.58
C VAL A 27 -5.15 -3.56 -4.24
N ILE A 28 -4.32 -4.59 -4.46
CA ILE A 28 -3.03 -4.48 -5.15
C ILE A 28 -3.12 -3.78 -6.52
N ASP A 29 -4.25 -3.88 -7.21
CA ASP A 29 -4.49 -3.18 -8.49
C ASP A 29 -4.73 -1.66 -8.34
N GLY A 30 -4.70 -1.14 -7.10
CA GLY A 30 -4.90 0.26 -6.76
C GLY A 30 -6.35 0.65 -6.51
N SER A 31 -7.31 -0.25 -6.73
CA SER A 31 -8.73 0.03 -6.47
C SER A 31 -9.02 0.13 -4.97
N VAL A 32 -9.92 1.04 -4.59
CA VAL A 32 -10.36 1.15 -3.20
C VAL A 32 -11.19 -0.08 -2.83
N ALA A 33 -10.85 -0.69 -1.71
CA ALA A 33 -11.51 -1.88 -1.20
C ALA A 33 -12.45 -1.52 -0.04
N TYR A 34 -13.67 -2.05 -0.07
CA TYR A 34 -14.61 -1.99 1.04
C TYR A 34 -14.82 -3.39 1.60
N CYS A 35 -15.19 -3.52 2.87
CA CYS A 35 -15.55 -4.83 3.45
C CYS A 35 -16.96 -4.75 4.01
N ASP A 36 -17.88 -4.41 3.11
CA ASP A 36 -19.28 -4.20 3.41
C ASP A 36 -20.10 -4.50 2.14
N SER A 37 -21.11 -5.35 2.30
CA SER A 37 -22.03 -5.77 1.24
C SER A 37 -22.63 -4.61 0.44
N THR A 38 -22.80 -3.43 1.04
CA THR A 38 -23.43 -2.27 0.39
C THR A 38 -22.52 -1.53 -0.60
N ARG A 39 -21.19 -1.62 -0.40
CA ARG A 39 -20.18 -0.90 -1.19
C ARG A 39 -19.32 -1.83 -2.05
N GLY A 40 -19.61 -3.13 -1.99
CA GLY A 40 -18.88 -4.18 -2.68
C GLY A 40 -17.86 -4.86 -1.78
N ILE A 41 -17.69 -6.15 -2.01
CA ILE A 41 -16.73 -7.00 -1.29
C ILE A 41 -15.67 -7.44 -2.31
N PRO A 42 -14.37 -7.24 -2.05
CA PRO A 42 -13.29 -7.74 -2.87
C PRO A 42 -13.42 -9.24 -3.09
N ALA A 43 -12.92 -9.74 -4.22
CA ALA A 43 -12.85 -11.17 -4.45
C ALA A 43 -12.14 -11.86 -3.27
N PRO A 44 -12.51 -13.11 -2.89
CA PRO A 44 -11.87 -13.80 -1.77
C PRO A 44 -10.34 -13.96 -1.89
N THR A 45 -9.83 -13.91 -3.12
CA THR A 45 -8.40 -13.98 -3.45
C THR A 45 -7.73 -12.60 -3.51
N ALA A 46 -8.49 -11.51 -3.40
CA ALA A 46 -7.94 -10.16 -3.45
C ALA A 46 -7.10 -9.90 -2.20
N LYS A 47 -5.86 -9.47 -2.42
CA LYS A 47 -4.98 -8.98 -1.37
C LYS A 47 -5.18 -7.48 -1.21
N VAL A 48 -5.51 -7.06 0.02
CA VAL A 48 -5.83 -5.67 0.33
C VAL A 48 -4.77 -5.11 1.26
N VAL A 49 -4.14 -4.02 0.84
CA VAL A 49 -3.22 -3.22 1.64
C VAL A 49 -4.03 -2.22 2.45
N GLN A 50 -3.89 -2.29 3.77
CA GLN A 50 -4.44 -1.33 4.70
C GLN A 50 -3.32 -0.38 5.15
N LEU A 51 -3.54 0.92 4.93
CA LEU A 51 -2.71 1.98 5.47
C LEU A 51 -3.54 2.76 6.49
N SER A 52 -3.05 2.82 7.72
CA SER A 52 -3.60 3.69 8.76
C SER A 52 -2.62 4.79 9.08
N LEU A 53 -3.10 6.02 9.14
CA LEU A 53 -2.36 7.18 9.61
C LEU A 53 -2.84 7.50 11.01
N ILE A 54 -1.91 7.48 11.97
CA ILE A 54 -2.18 7.79 13.37
C ILE A 54 -1.39 9.07 13.69
N SER A 55 -2.08 10.20 13.83
CA SER A 55 -1.44 11.47 14.19
C SER A 55 -1.41 11.61 15.71
N SER A 56 -0.21 11.65 16.31
CA SER A 56 -0.03 11.63 17.77
C SER A 56 0.36 12.99 18.36
N SER A 57 1.04 13.84 17.60
CA SER A 57 1.46 15.15 18.07
C SER A 57 1.57 16.15 16.92
N SER A 58 1.11 17.38 17.15
CA SER A 58 1.24 18.46 16.18
C SER A 58 1.61 19.75 16.90
N SER A 59 2.78 20.31 16.58
CA SER A 59 3.14 21.69 16.92
C SER A 59 2.78 22.62 15.75
N GLU A 60 3.09 23.92 15.88
CA GLU A 60 2.99 24.87 14.76
C GLU A 60 4.00 24.55 13.64
N GLU A 61 5.09 23.85 13.95
CA GLU A 61 6.22 23.64 13.02
C GLU A 61 6.35 22.19 12.55
N GLU A 62 5.85 21.22 13.31
CA GLU A 62 6.08 19.79 13.06
C GLU A 62 4.82 18.96 13.39
N GLN A 63 4.60 17.91 12.63
CA GLN A 63 3.59 16.89 12.88
C GLN A 63 4.24 15.52 12.87
N GLU A 64 4.13 14.80 13.99
CA GLU A 64 4.47 13.39 14.04
C GLU A 64 3.27 12.57 13.56
N THR A 65 3.49 11.75 12.55
CA THR A 65 2.49 10.82 12.01
C THR A 65 3.07 9.41 12.02
N THR A 66 2.38 8.50 12.69
CA THR A 66 2.68 7.07 12.63
C THR A 66 1.94 6.45 11.45
N LEU A 67 2.70 5.92 10.50
CA LEU A 67 2.20 5.11 9.40
C LEU A 67 2.15 3.65 9.86
N ARG A 68 0.96 3.07 9.83
CA ARG A 68 0.73 1.64 10.09
C ARG A 68 0.33 0.97 8.79
N VAL A 69 1.09 -0.03 8.36
CA VAL A 69 0.83 -0.83 7.17
C VAL A 69 0.51 -2.25 7.59
N SER A 70 -0.56 -2.80 7.04
CA SER A 70 -0.92 -4.21 7.18
C SER A 70 -1.51 -4.74 5.87
N LEU A 71 -1.48 -6.06 5.71
CA LEU A 71 -2.32 -6.74 4.74
C LEU A 71 -3.55 -7.28 5.43
N VAL A 72 -4.69 -7.13 4.76
CA VAL A 72 -5.99 -7.55 5.25
C VAL A 72 -6.76 -8.27 4.17
N LYS A 73 -7.73 -9.07 4.60
CA LYS A 73 -8.76 -9.66 3.75
C LYS A 73 -10.13 -9.40 4.37
N CYS A 74 -11.16 -9.38 3.53
CA CYS A 74 -12.53 -9.25 4.01
C CYS A 74 -13.08 -10.62 4.38
N GLN A 75 -13.45 -10.80 5.65
CA GLN A 75 -14.07 -12.02 6.17
C GLN A 75 -15.26 -11.63 7.04
N ASP A 76 -16.44 -12.17 6.76
CA ASP A 76 -17.66 -11.91 7.53
C ASP A 76 -17.99 -10.41 7.69
N SER A 77 -17.74 -9.61 6.64
CA SER A 77 -17.87 -8.14 6.65
C SER A 77 -16.94 -7.42 7.64
N GLN A 78 -15.82 -8.05 7.99
CA GLN A 78 -14.77 -7.49 8.83
C GLN A 78 -13.40 -7.61 8.14
N TRP A 79 -12.57 -6.59 8.32
CA TRP A 79 -11.16 -6.67 7.93
C TRP A 79 -10.42 -7.52 8.96
N VAL A 80 -9.84 -8.62 8.49
CA VAL A 80 -8.97 -9.47 9.30
C VAL A 80 -7.57 -9.46 8.69
N LEU A 81 -6.55 -9.61 9.53
CA LEU A 81 -5.16 -9.66 9.08
C LEU A 81 -4.95 -10.80 8.08
N ASP A 82 -4.16 -10.52 7.07
CA ASP A 82 -3.75 -11.44 6.02
C ASP A 82 -2.24 -11.35 5.82
N SER A 83 -1.67 -12.32 5.12
CA SER A 83 -0.24 -12.37 4.82
C SER A 83 0.05 -11.96 3.37
N ALA A 84 1.21 -11.34 3.20
CA ALA A 84 1.77 -11.05 1.89
C ALA A 84 2.03 -12.35 1.13
N PRO A 85 1.64 -12.45 -0.16
CA PRO A 85 1.95 -13.63 -0.94
C PRO A 85 3.46 -13.78 -1.03
N THR A 86 4.00 -14.95 -0.73
CA THR A 86 5.43 -15.24 -0.91
C THR A 86 5.67 -16.00 -2.21
N ARG A 87 4.69 -16.82 -2.61
CA ARG A 87 4.71 -17.61 -3.83
C ARG A 87 3.31 -17.82 -4.38
N GLU A 88 3.20 -17.78 -5.70
CA GLU A 88 2.01 -18.15 -6.47
C GLU A 88 2.41 -19.08 -7.62
N SER A 89 1.49 -19.92 -8.06
CA SER A 89 1.73 -20.78 -9.22
C SER A 89 0.46 -20.95 -10.03
N TYR A 90 0.56 -20.89 -11.35
CA TYR A 90 -0.55 -21.10 -12.27
C TYR A 90 -0.10 -21.74 -13.57
N VAL A 91 -1.06 -22.24 -14.35
CA VAL A 91 -0.84 -22.74 -15.71
C VAL A 91 -1.28 -21.68 -16.69
N ALA A 92 -0.35 -21.17 -17.50
CA ALA A 92 -0.66 -20.19 -18.54
C ALA A 92 -1.53 -20.83 -19.64
N PRO A 93 -2.25 -20.03 -20.45
CA PRO A 93 -3.15 -20.57 -21.49
C PRO A 93 -2.48 -21.51 -22.51
N ASN A 94 -1.17 -21.42 -22.67
CA ASN A 94 -0.36 -22.30 -23.52
C ASN A 94 0.11 -23.59 -22.82
N GLY A 95 -0.38 -23.89 -21.61
CA GLY A 95 -0.06 -25.09 -20.84
C GLY A 95 1.24 -25.01 -20.03
N VAL A 96 2.00 -23.91 -20.12
CA VAL A 96 3.26 -23.74 -19.37
C VAL A 96 2.95 -23.41 -17.91
N LYS A 97 3.61 -24.09 -16.98
CA LYS A 97 3.53 -23.73 -15.55
C LYS A 97 4.41 -22.51 -15.28
N VAL A 98 3.86 -21.57 -14.51
CA VAL A 98 4.51 -20.35 -14.10
C VAL A 98 4.52 -20.30 -12.58
N GLU A 99 5.71 -20.14 -12.00
CA GLU A 99 5.91 -19.83 -10.60
C GLU A 99 6.26 -18.34 -10.46
N ILE A 100 5.55 -17.65 -9.56
CA ILE A 100 5.85 -16.29 -9.16
C ILE A 100 6.32 -16.32 -7.71
N THR A 101 7.45 -15.70 -7.42
CA THR A 101 7.95 -15.51 -6.05
C THR A 101 8.05 -14.02 -5.76
N TYR A 102 7.63 -13.60 -4.57
CA TYR A 102 7.69 -12.21 -4.13
C TYR A 102 8.68 -12.05 -2.97
N SER A 103 9.47 -10.99 -2.99
CA SER A 103 10.49 -10.70 -1.96
C SER A 103 10.72 -9.21 -1.78
N ASN A 104 11.33 -8.80 -0.66
CA ASN A 104 11.68 -7.40 -0.38
C ASN A 104 10.45 -6.49 -0.40
N TYR A 105 9.46 -6.83 0.42
CA TYR A 105 8.33 -5.92 0.64
C TYR A 105 8.85 -4.65 1.31
N GLU A 106 8.54 -3.49 0.75
CA GLU A 106 9.00 -2.22 1.29
C GLU A 106 7.96 -1.12 1.15
N MET A 107 7.99 -0.20 2.10
CA MET A 107 7.28 1.07 2.06
C MET A 107 8.29 2.17 1.72
N LEU A 108 7.97 2.93 0.69
CA LEU A 108 8.62 4.18 0.37
C LEU A 108 7.71 5.34 0.73
N LEU A 109 8.28 6.35 1.35
CA LEU A 109 7.66 7.66 1.49
C LEU A 109 8.35 8.61 0.53
N VAL A 110 7.59 9.22 -0.37
CA VAL A 110 8.13 9.97 -1.50
C VAL A 110 7.50 11.36 -1.54
N ASN A 111 8.31 12.39 -1.76
CA ASN A 111 7.81 13.76 -1.91
C ASN A 111 7.24 14.01 -3.32
N LYS A 112 6.67 15.19 -3.54
CA LYS A 112 6.13 15.63 -4.85
C LYS A 112 7.12 15.60 -6.02
N ASN A 113 8.43 15.61 -5.75
CA ASN A 113 9.49 15.58 -6.76
C ASN A 113 9.96 14.15 -7.06
N SER A 114 9.32 13.13 -6.48
CA SER A 114 9.74 11.72 -6.54
C SER A 114 11.02 11.40 -5.75
N ASP A 115 11.44 12.26 -4.81
CA ASP A 115 12.57 11.96 -3.93
C ASP A 115 12.11 11.05 -2.77
N VAL A 116 12.88 10.01 -2.49
CA VAL A 116 12.63 9.09 -1.37
C VAL A 116 13.04 9.77 -0.06
N LEU A 117 12.05 10.05 0.79
CA LEU A 117 12.24 10.62 2.12
C LEU A 117 12.52 9.52 3.17
N LEU A 118 11.87 8.37 3.01
CA LEU A 118 12.00 7.24 3.91
C LEU A 118 11.80 5.94 3.13
N GLN A 119 12.58 4.93 3.48
CA GLN A 119 12.43 3.56 3.03
C GLN A 119 12.34 2.68 4.27
N THR A 120 11.35 1.79 4.31
CA THR A 120 11.10 0.89 5.43
C THR A 120 10.83 -0.50 4.91
N ASP A 121 11.55 -1.49 5.44
CA ASP A 121 11.31 -2.89 5.17
C ASP A 121 9.98 -3.33 5.79
N LEU A 122 9.19 -4.06 5.01
CA LEU A 122 7.89 -4.63 5.36
C LEU A 122 7.92 -6.16 5.37
N GLU A 123 9.09 -6.79 5.49
CA GLU A 123 9.24 -8.25 5.47
C GLU A 123 8.27 -8.97 6.41
N HIS A 124 7.98 -8.43 7.59
CA HIS A 124 7.04 -9.02 8.54
C HIS A 124 5.59 -9.15 8.04
N LEU A 125 5.19 -8.46 6.96
CA LEU A 125 3.87 -8.62 6.35
C LEU A 125 3.63 -10.04 5.80
N ASN A 126 4.69 -10.78 5.47
CA ASN A 126 4.58 -12.18 5.04
C ASN A 126 4.10 -13.12 6.18
N GLN A 127 4.22 -12.69 7.43
CA GLN A 127 3.79 -13.43 8.62
C GLN A 127 2.42 -12.98 9.14
N GLY A 128 1.72 -12.11 8.39
CA GLY A 128 0.46 -11.52 8.83
C GLY A 128 0.62 -10.49 9.96
N ALA A 129 1.82 -9.94 10.12
CA ALA A 129 2.09 -8.91 11.11
C ALA A 129 1.65 -7.52 10.64
N VAL A 130 1.67 -6.57 11.57
CA VAL A 130 1.45 -5.15 11.33
C VAL A 130 2.81 -4.45 11.43
N GLN A 131 3.14 -3.59 10.48
CA GLN A 131 4.37 -2.79 10.50
C GLN A 131 4.04 -1.32 10.76
N GLU A 132 4.69 -0.73 11.76
CA GLU A 132 4.50 0.67 12.13
C GLU A 132 5.78 1.47 11.94
N ARG A 133 5.63 2.73 11.56
CA ARG A 133 6.73 3.67 11.42
C ARG A 133 6.29 5.12 11.67
N SER A 134 6.85 5.75 12.70
CA SER A 134 6.70 7.19 12.92
C SER A 134 7.52 7.99 11.92
N VAL A 135 6.91 9.04 11.38
CA VAL A 135 7.52 10.00 10.47
C VAL A 135 7.20 11.40 10.96
N PHE A 136 8.19 12.26 10.91
CA PHE A 136 8.04 13.68 11.20
C PHE A 136 7.86 14.47 9.91
N PHE A 137 6.83 15.31 9.89
CA PHE A 137 6.54 16.20 8.78
C PHE A 137 6.64 17.64 9.24
N TYR A 138 7.50 18.43 8.59
CA TYR A 138 7.64 19.85 8.88
C TYR A 138 6.53 20.64 8.19
N LYS A 139 5.73 21.36 8.98
CA LYS A 139 4.66 22.21 8.48
C LYS A 139 5.24 23.49 7.91
N THR A 140 5.14 23.65 6.60
CA THR A 140 5.44 24.93 5.94
C THR A 140 4.14 25.72 5.84
N ARG A 141 4.08 26.92 6.44
CA ARG A 141 2.89 27.82 6.46
C ARG A 141 2.28 28.11 5.08
N GLU A 142 3.02 27.87 4.00
CA GLU A 142 2.67 28.34 2.65
C GLU A 142 2.19 27.25 1.68
N VAL A 143 2.42 25.95 1.94
CA VAL A 143 2.02 24.88 1.01
C VAL A 143 1.70 23.57 1.74
N PRO A 144 0.51 22.97 1.55
CA PRO A 144 0.24 21.62 2.02
C PRO A 144 1.23 20.63 1.39
N GLN A 145 1.81 19.76 2.19
CA GLN A 145 2.76 18.77 1.69
C GLN A 145 2.00 17.51 1.27
N ASP A 146 2.01 17.26 -0.03
CA ASP A 146 1.58 15.98 -0.60
C ASP A 146 2.77 15.02 -0.54
N VAL A 147 2.55 13.89 0.14
CA VAL A 147 3.53 12.82 0.27
C VAL A 147 2.88 11.52 -0.18
N ASP A 148 3.55 10.80 -1.07
CA ASP A 148 3.07 9.53 -1.58
C ASP A 148 3.72 8.39 -0.82
N VAL A 149 2.91 7.55 -0.19
CA VAL A 149 3.32 6.27 0.39
C VAL A 149 3.17 5.21 -0.71
N ILE A 150 4.27 4.60 -1.11
CA ILE A 150 4.31 3.55 -2.12
C ILE A 150 4.73 2.25 -1.43
N ILE A 151 3.89 1.23 -1.53
CA ILE A 151 4.21 -0.11 -1.06
C ILE A 151 4.55 -0.93 -2.29
N ARG A 152 5.73 -1.53 -2.32
CA ARG A 152 6.21 -2.32 -3.47
C ARG A 152 6.95 -3.56 -3.01
N THR A 153 7.16 -4.47 -3.95
CA THR A 153 7.92 -5.70 -3.74
C THR A 153 8.65 -6.07 -5.03
N ARG A 154 9.58 -7.01 -4.94
CA ARG A 154 10.23 -7.62 -6.09
C ARG A 154 9.51 -8.89 -6.46
N LYS A 155 9.03 -8.96 -7.71
CA LYS A 155 8.38 -10.11 -8.31
C LYS A 155 9.38 -10.83 -9.22
N ASN A 156 9.61 -12.10 -8.93
CA ASN A 156 10.41 -12.99 -9.76
C ASN A 156 9.49 -14.00 -10.43
N VAL A 157 9.58 -14.12 -11.74
CA VAL A 157 8.77 -15.04 -12.54
C VAL A 157 9.68 -16.08 -13.16
N LYS A 158 9.32 -17.34 -12.99
CA LYS A 158 9.99 -18.49 -13.61
C LYS A 158 8.96 -19.39 -14.27
N ALA A 159 9.16 -19.69 -15.54
CA ALA A 159 8.28 -20.56 -16.30
C ALA A 159 9.02 -21.82 -16.78
N ASP A 160 8.31 -22.94 -16.90
CA ASP A 160 8.89 -24.24 -17.29
C ASP A 160 9.52 -24.23 -18.69
N ASN A 161 9.13 -23.28 -19.54
CA ASN A 161 9.69 -23.09 -20.87
C ASN A 161 11.02 -22.31 -20.89
N GLY A 162 11.60 -22.02 -19.72
CA GLY A 162 12.88 -21.33 -19.57
C GLY A 162 12.79 -19.80 -19.52
N VAL A 163 11.59 -19.22 -19.57
CA VAL A 163 11.42 -17.77 -19.34
C VAL A 163 11.63 -17.46 -17.86
N GLU A 164 12.56 -16.54 -17.59
CA GLU A 164 12.82 -16.04 -16.24
C GLU A 164 13.02 -14.52 -16.29
N TYR A 165 12.32 -13.80 -15.42
CA TYR A 165 12.51 -12.36 -15.29
C TYR A 165 12.18 -11.87 -13.89
N SER A 166 12.67 -10.67 -13.58
CA SER A 166 12.48 -10.03 -12.29
C SER A 166 12.08 -8.58 -12.50
N GLU A 167 11.03 -8.13 -11.81
CA GLU A 167 10.54 -6.75 -11.87
C GLU A 167 10.14 -6.25 -10.48
N SER A 168 10.19 -4.93 -10.29
CA SER A 168 9.59 -4.30 -9.12
C SER A 168 8.12 -4.01 -9.43
N VAL A 169 7.23 -4.43 -8.53
CA VAL A 169 5.79 -4.20 -8.66
C VAL A 169 5.28 -3.40 -7.47
N THR A 170 4.46 -2.40 -7.76
CA THR A 170 3.78 -1.61 -6.73
C THR A 170 2.53 -2.35 -6.27
N PHE A 171 2.47 -2.65 -4.98
CA PHE A 171 1.35 -3.30 -4.30
C PHE A 171 0.31 -2.28 -3.79
N GLY A 172 0.68 -1.01 -3.69
CA GLY A 172 -0.25 0.04 -3.31
C GLY A 172 0.40 1.41 -3.35
N SER A 173 -0.41 2.44 -3.58
CA SER A 173 0.04 3.82 -3.46
C SER A 173 -1.06 4.68 -2.83
N PHE A 174 -0.66 5.51 -1.87
CA PHE A 174 -1.54 6.33 -1.06
C PHE A 174 -0.97 7.74 -0.99
N ARG A 175 -1.79 8.74 -1.30
CA ARG A 175 -1.41 10.13 -1.12
C ARG A 175 -1.88 10.61 0.24
N ILE A 176 -0.93 11.10 1.02
CA ILE A 176 -1.17 11.79 2.27
C ILE A 176 -1.04 13.28 1.98
N ARG A 177 -2.06 14.05 2.34
CA ARG A 177 -2.01 15.51 2.28
C ARG A 177 -1.98 16.04 3.70
N LEU A 178 -0.87 16.68 4.03
CA LEU A 178 -0.61 17.25 5.34
C LEU A 178 -1.00 18.73 5.30
N ASN A 179 -1.81 19.15 6.28
CA ASN A 179 -2.30 20.52 6.44
C ASN A 179 -1.76 21.14 7.73
#